data_AF-A0AAD4P879-F1
#
_entry.id   AF-A0AAD4P879-F1
#
_cell.length_a   1.000
_cell.length_b   1.000
_cell.length_c   1.000
_cell.angle_alpha   90.00
_cell.angle_beta   90.00
_cell.angle_gamma   90.00
#
_symmetry.space_group_name_H-M   'P 1'
#
loop_
_entity.id
_entity.type
_entity.pdbx_description
1 polymer ?
#
loop_
_entity_poly.entity_id
_entity_poly.type
_entity_poly.pdbx_seq_one_letter_code
_entity_poly.pdbx_strand_id
1 'polypeptide(L)'
;MEKDCIQELQNPNFFQEEDSAATDHSTGVVKMVGLSDAVADLKDHVVRIIRPEDFGVFSFFGDAGNGRSLVAKSIYDDIYINGKERYSFDCGAWVRIGSTNQLKQILLNIIHQMNINEAIYRDQKWTDEYPVGTKSKFTEPQVLLEEEEEEKLGEYLYTSLKGRRYIVALDDIRDTEILIQLRRWLPEQNNGSLVFVTTSLKEVAEFDESFFVSEIPVVWDELLSWSYIGLMMMSGGWLVSAEFEEAGVKIAKNCRGLRLVIAKVMIALLRSEKTLEFWKKLAADEDDPIFMVDDEILENDPK
;
A
#
# COMPACT_ATOMS: atom_id res chain seq x y z
N MET A 1 -4.79 10.42 21.97
CA MET A 1 -4.86 10.64 20.51
C MET A 1 -4.45 12.05 20.12
N GLU A 2 -5.24 13.11 20.31
CA GLU A 2 -4.89 14.47 19.84
C GLU A 2 -3.58 15.02 20.44
N LYS A 3 -3.40 14.90 21.76
CA LYS A 3 -2.17 15.33 22.46
C LYS A 3 -0.93 14.53 22.04
N ASP A 4 -1.11 13.23 21.81
CA ASP A 4 -0.02 12.32 21.43
C ASP A 4 0.44 12.61 19.99
N CYS A 5 -0.53 12.89 19.10
CA CYS A 5 -0.30 13.30 17.72
C CYS A 5 0.48 14.63 17.61
N ILE A 6 0.11 15.62 18.44
CA ILE A 6 0.82 16.90 18.53
C ILE A 6 2.24 16.71 19.09
N GLN A 7 2.43 15.81 20.04
CA GLN A 7 3.75 15.50 20.59
C GLN A 7 4.67 14.81 19.56
N GLU A 8 4.13 13.94 18.70
CA GLU A 8 4.88 13.34 17.58
C GLU A 8 5.34 14.37 16.57
N LEU A 9 4.46 15.31 16.23
CA LEU A 9 4.74 16.42 15.32
C LEU A 9 5.85 17.33 15.84
N GLN A 10 5.92 17.53 17.15
CA GLN A 10 6.90 18.40 17.80
C GLN A 10 8.27 17.74 18.04
N ASN A 11 8.46 16.47 17.68
CA ASN A 11 9.72 15.75 17.87
C ASN A 11 10.81 16.28 16.90
N PRO A 12 11.96 16.79 17.39
CA PRO A 12 13.01 17.33 16.51
C PRO A 12 13.69 16.28 15.61
N ASN A 13 13.60 14.99 15.93
CA ASN A 13 14.02 13.89 15.04
C ASN A 13 12.93 13.52 14.00
N PHE A 14 11.91 14.35 13.82
CA PHE A 14 10.87 14.17 12.81
C PHE A 14 11.37 14.40 11.38
N PHE A 15 12.40 15.25 11.22
CA PHE A 15 12.90 15.71 9.92
C PHE A 15 14.30 15.17 9.55
N GLN A 16 14.86 14.21 10.28
CA GLN A 16 16.15 13.63 9.92
C GLN A 16 15.96 12.57 8.83
N GLU A 17 16.37 12.90 7.60
CA GLU A 17 16.77 11.91 6.61
C GLU A 17 17.90 11.07 7.22
N GLU A 18 17.75 9.75 7.23
CA GLU A 18 18.90 8.87 7.49
C GLU A 18 19.87 9.02 6.30
N ASP A 19 20.85 9.90 6.46
CA ASP A 19 22.07 9.92 5.67
C ASP A 19 22.77 8.55 5.82
N SER A 20 22.42 7.60 4.96
CA SER A 20 23.31 6.48 4.66
C SER A 20 23.33 6.24 3.16
N ALA A 21 24.50 6.52 2.58
CA ALA A 21 24.78 6.35 1.18
C ALA A 21 24.75 4.86 0.81
N ALA A 22 23.66 4.42 0.19
CA ALA A 22 23.65 3.32 -0.77
C ALA A 22 22.42 3.47 -1.67
N THR A 23 22.66 3.39 -2.97
CA THR A 23 21.68 3.51 -4.06
C THR A 23 20.50 2.56 -3.88
N ASP A 24 19.30 3.08 -3.66
CA ASP A 24 18.07 2.55 -4.28
C ASP A 24 16.92 3.56 -4.15
N HIS A 25 15.91 3.47 -5.02
CA HIS A 25 14.77 4.39 -5.14
C HIS A 25 13.95 4.53 -3.84
N SER A 26 14.38 5.42 -2.93
CA SER A 26 13.61 5.77 -1.74
C SER A 26 12.48 6.72 -2.12
N THR A 27 11.26 6.17 -2.10
CA THR A 27 10.07 6.98 -1.90
C THR A 27 10.23 7.67 -0.55
N GLY A 28 10.17 9.00 -0.53
CA GLY A 28 10.34 9.79 0.68
C GLY A 28 9.43 9.27 1.80
N VAL A 29 10.02 8.91 2.93
CA VAL A 29 9.31 8.37 4.08
C VAL A 29 8.40 9.46 4.64
N VAL A 30 7.11 9.44 4.26
CA VAL A 30 6.09 10.25 4.91
C VAL A 30 5.87 9.64 6.29
N LYS A 31 6.47 10.25 7.31
CA LYS A 31 6.35 9.80 8.70
C LYS A 31 4.87 9.79 9.12
N MET A 32 4.40 8.65 9.63
CA MET A 32 3.00 8.39 9.98
C MET A 32 2.56 9.09 11.27
N VAL A 33 2.39 10.41 11.21
CA VAL A 33 1.81 11.16 12.32
C VAL A 33 0.37 10.67 12.55
N GLY A 34 -0.02 10.38 13.79
CA GLY A 34 -1.41 10.12 14.17
C GLY A 34 -1.97 8.75 13.80
N LEU A 35 -1.14 7.83 13.29
CA LEU A 35 -1.49 6.42 13.18
C LEU A 35 -0.56 5.53 14.01
N SER A 36 0.39 6.10 14.76
CA SER A 36 1.39 5.32 15.49
C SER A 36 0.79 4.37 16.52
N ASP A 37 -0.24 4.79 17.26
CA ASP A 37 -0.93 3.92 18.21
C ASP A 37 -1.63 2.76 17.48
N ALA A 38 -2.37 3.07 16.41
CA ALA A 38 -3.03 2.05 15.59
C ALA A 38 -2.02 1.08 14.95
N VAL A 39 -0.89 1.59 14.47
CA VAL A 39 0.19 0.79 13.89
C VAL A 39 0.86 -0.07 14.96
N ALA A 40 1.11 0.47 16.16
CA ALA A 40 1.68 -0.27 17.28
C ALA A 40 0.73 -1.38 17.74
N ASP A 41 -0.55 -1.08 17.91
CA ASP A 41 -1.58 -2.04 18.31
C ASP A 41 -1.76 -3.13 17.24
N LEU A 42 -1.87 -2.76 15.97
CA LEU A 42 -1.99 -3.72 14.87
C LEU A 42 -0.72 -4.55 14.67
N LYS A 43 0.46 -3.96 14.87
CA LYS A 43 1.73 -4.70 14.87
C LYS A 43 1.78 -5.70 16.02
N ASP A 44 1.40 -5.27 17.23
CA ASP A 44 1.35 -6.14 18.39
C ASP A 44 0.36 -7.29 18.15
N HIS A 45 -0.78 -6.99 17.53
CA HIS A 45 -1.77 -7.96 17.08
C HIS A 45 -1.16 -8.98 16.10
N VAL A 46 -0.49 -8.51 15.04
CA VAL A 46 0.17 -9.35 14.03
C VAL A 46 1.22 -10.27 14.66
N VAL A 47 2.02 -9.73 15.58
CA VAL A 47 3.19 -10.40 16.15
C VAL A 47 2.83 -11.33 17.33
N ARG A 48 1.77 -11.06 18.09
CA ARG A 48 1.44 -11.80 19.32
C ARG A 48 0.31 -12.81 19.19
N ILE A 49 -0.66 -12.57 18.31
CA ILE A 49 -1.82 -13.45 18.19
C ILE A 49 -1.54 -14.65 17.29
N ILE A 50 -0.79 -14.44 16.22
CA ILE A 50 -0.36 -15.52 15.34
C ILE A 50 0.83 -16.21 15.99
N ARG A 51 0.73 -17.52 16.23
CA ARG A 51 1.89 -18.28 16.69
C ARG A 51 2.98 -18.14 15.62
N PRO A 52 4.27 -18.12 15.98
CA PRO A 52 5.35 -17.98 15.01
C PRO A 52 5.29 -18.98 13.84
N GLU A 53 4.63 -20.12 14.07
CA GLU A 53 4.41 -21.19 13.10
C GLU A 53 3.11 -21.04 12.30
N ASP A 54 2.11 -20.25 12.70
CA ASP A 54 0.82 -20.25 12.01
C ASP A 54 0.87 -19.44 10.70
N PHE A 55 0.15 -19.90 9.67
CA PHE A 55 -0.12 -19.09 8.48
C PHE A 55 -1.15 -18.01 8.81
N GLY A 56 -0.95 -16.79 8.31
CA GLY A 56 -1.83 -15.65 8.63
C GLY A 56 -2.13 -14.76 7.43
N VAL A 57 -3.40 -14.39 7.27
CA VAL A 57 -3.82 -13.34 6.32
C VAL A 57 -4.34 -12.14 7.09
N PHE A 58 -3.72 -10.98 6.88
CA PHE A 58 -4.11 -9.71 7.51
C PHE A 58 -4.70 -8.79 6.46
N SER A 59 -5.94 -8.38 6.67
CA SER A 59 -6.64 -7.49 5.75
C SER A 59 -6.81 -6.11 6.35
N PHE A 60 -6.27 -5.10 5.69
CA PHE A 60 -6.32 -3.69 6.07
C PHE A 60 -7.33 -2.98 5.17
N PHE A 61 -8.48 -2.65 5.75
CA PHE A 61 -9.64 -2.13 5.03
C PHE A 61 -9.94 -0.68 5.39
N GLY A 62 -10.47 0.08 4.45
CA GLY A 62 -11.11 1.37 4.71
C GLY A 62 -11.08 2.28 3.47
N ASP A 63 -11.62 3.49 3.63
CA ASP A 63 -11.85 4.42 2.52
C ASP A 63 -10.58 4.80 1.73
N ALA A 64 -10.76 5.17 0.46
CA ALA A 64 -9.66 5.63 -0.37
C ALA A 64 -8.96 6.85 0.26
N GLY A 65 -7.62 6.84 0.29
CA GLY A 65 -6.83 7.94 0.84
C GLY A 65 -6.74 8.02 2.37
N ASN A 66 -7.35 7.09 3.12
CA ASN A 66 -7.26 7.03 4.58
C ASN A 66 -5.89 6.58 5.13
N GLY A 67 -5.07 5.92 4.30
CA GLY A 67 -3.74 5.43 4.66
C GLY A 67 -3.62 3.93 4.92
N ARG A 68 -4.60 3.09 4.52
CA ARG A 68 -4.54 1.62 4.66
C ARG A 68 -3.22 1.00 4.19
N SER A 69 -2.74 1.39 3.00
CA SER A 69 -1.48 0.92 2.43
C SER A 69 -0.29 1.35 3.26
N LEU A 70 -0.34 2.54 3.86
CA LEU A 70 0.73 3.09 4.67
C LEU A 70 0.86 2.36 6.01
N VAL A 71 -0.28 2.04 6.65
CA VAL A 71 -0.34 1.22 7.88
C VAL A 71 0.25 -0.15 7.60
N ALA A 72 -0.28 -0.85 6.59
CA ALA A 72 0.19 -2.17 6.22
C ALA A 72 1.68 -2.16 5.86
N LYS A 73 2.15 -1.12 5.15
CA LYS A 73 3.54 -0.98 4.73
C LYS A 73 4.47 -0.79 5.92
N SER A 74 4.10 0.05 6.88
CA SER A 74 4.90 0.24 8.09
C SER A 74 5.02 -1.04 8.91
N ILE A 75 3.94 -1.82 9.02
CA ILE A 75 3.98 -3.10 9.73
C ILE A 75 4.85 -4.11 8.95
N TYR A 76 4.69 -4.17 7.62
CA TYR A 76 5.49 -5.03 6.76
C TYR A 76 6.98 -4.70 6.88
N ASP A 77 7.36 -3.43 6.78
CA ASP A 77 8.76 -3.00 6.85
C ASP A 77 9.34 -3.30 8.24
N ASP A 78 8.57 -3.08 9.30
CA ASP A 78 8.99 -3.41 10.67
C ASP A 78 9.24 -4.90 10.90
N ILE A 79 8.45 -5.76 10.25
CA ILE A 79 8.54 -7.22 10.41
C ILE A 79 9.59 -7.81 9.47
N TYR A 80 9.57 -7.42 8.20
CA TYR A 80 10.39 -8.04 7.16
C TYR A 80 11.74 -7.35 6.97
N ILE A 81 11.75 -6.02 6.89
CA ILE A 81 12.96 -5.24 6.59
C ILE A 81 13.76 -5.02 7.88
N ASN A 82 13.14 -4.41 8.89
CA ASN A 82 13.78 -4.04 10.15
C ASN A 82 13.84 -5.21 11.13
N GLY A 83 12.89 -6.14 11.04
CA GLY A 83 12.72 -7.27 11.96
C GLY A 83 13.46 -8.54 11.53
N LYS A 84 14.37 -8.47 10.57
CA LYS A 84 14.99 -9.63 9.93
C LYS A 84 15.61 -10.63 10.90
N GLU A 85 16.30 -10.15 11.94
CA GLU A 85 16.92 -11.01 12.96
C GLU A 85 15.90 -11.69 13.89
N ARG A 86 14.73 -11.06 14.06
CA ARG A 86 13.69 -11.50 15.00
C ARG A 86 12.69 -12.46 14.34
N TYR A 87 12.32 -12.19 13.09
CA TYR A 87 11.25 -12.92 12.42
C TYR A 87 11.75 -13.84 11.30
N SER A 88 12.95 -13.64 10.76
CA SER A 88 13.63 -14.61 9.87
C SER A 88 12.75 -15.16 8.73
N PHE A 89 12.16 -14.28 7.91
CA PHE A 89 11.51 -14.68 6.66
C PHE A 89 12.54 -15.03 5.58
N ASP A 90 12.27 -16.06 4.79
CA ASP A 90 13.14 -16.51 3.70
C ASP A 90 13.03 -15.63 2.45
N CYS A 91 11.88 -15.00 2.25
CA CYS A 91 11.60 -14.07 1.17
C CYS A 91 10.35 -13.24 1.46
N GLY A 92 10.20 -12.15 0.71
CA GLY A 92 9.00 -11.35 0.75
C GLY A 92 8.83 -10.51 -0.51
N ALA A 93 7.59 -10.10 -0.75
CA ALA A 93 7.23 -9.21 -1.85
C ALA A 93 6.14 -8.24 -1.43
N TRP A 94 6.17 -7.04 -1.99
CA TRP A 94 5.10 -6.06 -1.91
C TRP A 94 4.67 -5.68 -3.32
N VAL A 95 3.45 -6.02 -3.71
CA VAL A 95 2.93 -5.76 -5.06
C VAL A 95 1.65 -4.96 -5.00
N ARG A 96 1.58 -3.91 -5.81
CA ARG A 96 0.37 -3.12 -6.02
C ARG A 96 -0.45 -3.72 -7.16
N ILE A 97 -1.70 -4.04 -6.89
CA ILE A 97 -2.59 -4.72 -7.85
C ILE A 97 -3.21 -3.69 -8.79
N GLY A 98 -3.87 -2.64 -8.27
CA GLY A 98 -4.48 -1.59 -9.11
C GLY A 98 -5.52 -2.12 -10.12
N SER A 99 -6.07 -1.25 -10.97
CA SER A 99 -7.15 -1.60 -11.91
C SER A 99 -6.68 -2.11 -13.27
N THR A 100 -5.39 -2.02 -13.59
CA THR A 100 -4.86 -2.26 -14.95
C THR A 100 -3.84 -3.40 -15.06
N ASN A 101 -3.48 -4.05 -13.96
CA ASN A 101 -2.40 -5.03 -13.97
C ASN A 101 -2.93 -6.42 -14.36
N GLN A 102 -2.41 -6.95 -15.47
CA GLN A 102 -2.62 -8.35 -15.87
C GLN A 102 -1.98 -9.29 -14.83
N LEU A 103 -2.65 -10.39 -14.47
CA LEU A 103 -2.22 -11.36 -13.46
C LEU A 103 -0.77 -11.80 -13.68
N LYS A 104 -0.41 -12.09 -14.94
CA LYS A 104 0.98 -12.36 -15.34
C LYS A 104 2.02 -11.38 -14.78
N GLN A 105 1.76 -10.07 -14.88
CA GLN A 105 2.72 -9.04 -14.43
C GLN A 105 2.82 -9.01 -12.92
N ILE A 106 1.72 -9.26 -12.22
CA ILE A 106 1.70 -9.36 -10.75
C ILE A 106 2.55 -10.55 -10.32
N LEU A 107 2.36 -11.72 -10.93
CA LEU A 107 3.14 -12.94 -10.63
C LEU A 107 4.64 -12.73 -10.88
N LEU A 108 5.01 -12.16 -12.03
CA LEU A 108 6.40 -11.85 -12.35
C LEU A 108 7.03 -10.90 -11.32
N ASN A 109 6.29 -9.89 -10.88
CA ASN A 109 6.78 -8.94 -9.89
C ASN A 109 7.05 -9.63 -8.53
N ILE A 110 6.14 -10.52 -8.08
CA ILE A 110 6.35 -11.32 -6.86
C ILE A 110 7.61 -12.19 -7.00
N ILE A 111 7.72 -12.94 -8.09
CA ILE A 111 8.86 -13.84 -8.37
C ILE A 111 10.19 -13.06 -8.34
N HIS A 112 10.22 -11.89 -9.00
CA HIS A 112 11.40 -11.05 -9.08
C HIS A 112 11.84 -10.53 -7.70
N GLN A 113 10.92 -9.96 -6.91
CA GLN A 113 11.23 -9.41 -5.58
C GLN A 113 11.74 -10.48 -4.62
N MET A 114 11.24 -11.71 -4.75
CA MET A 114 11.65 -12.82 -3.88
C MET A 114 12.97 -13.47 -4.29
N ASN A 115 13.64 -12.92 -5.32
CA ASN A 115 14.84 -13.48 -5.92
C ASN A 115 14.67 -14.98 -6.27
N ILE A 116 13.46 -15.34 -6.71
CA ILE A 116 13.15 -16.69 -7.16
C ILE A 116 13.72 -16.79 -8.58
N ASN A 117 14.74 -17.64 -8.77
CA ASN A 117 15.57 -17.64 -9.98
C ASN A 117 14.76 -17.89 -11.26
N GLU A 118 14.45 -16.85 -12.02
CA GLU A 118 13.72 -16.95 -13.30
C GLU A 118 14.37 -17.91 -14.31
N ALA A 119 15.67 -18.19 -14.19
CA ALA A 119 16.34 -19.14 -15.06
C ALA A 119 15.79 -20.57 -14.89
N ILE A 120 15.29 -20.95 -13.71
CA ILE A 120 14.65 -22.26 -13.49
C ILE A 120 13.34 -22.35 -14.27
N TYR A 121 12.56 -21.27 -14.29
CA TYR A 121 11.35 -21.16 -15.12
C TYR A 121 11.69 -21.22 -16.62
N ARG A 122 12.76 -20.54 -17.06
CA ARG A 122 13.20 -20.56 -18.48
C ARG A 122 13.83 -21.89 -18.90
N ASP A 123 14.50 -22.61 -18.01
CA ASP A 123 15.06 -23.95 -18.24
C ASP A 123 13.97 -25.05 -18.20
N GLN A 124 12.86 -24.81 -17.49
CA GLN A 124 11.64 -25.63 -17.56
C GLN A 124 10.85 -25.44 -18.86
N LYS A 125 11.41 -24.74 -19.86
CA LYS A 125 10.96 -24.87 -21.25
C LYS A 125 11.27 -26.30 -21.71
N TRP A 126 10.34 -27.18 -21.36
CA TRP A 126 10.35 -28.61 -21.63
C TRP A 126 10.67 -28.83 -23.12
N THR A 127 11.64 -29.70 -23.34
CA THR A 127 12.11 -30.17 -24.64
C THR A 127 10.97 -30.34 -25.63
N ASP A 128 11.17 -29.86 -26.85
CA ASP A 128 10.31 -30.00 -28.02
C ASP A 128 9.86 -31.46 -28.29
N GLU A 129 8.87 -31.95 -27.54
CA GLU A 129 8.03 -33.09 -27.95
C GLU A 129 6.61 -32.60 -28.26
N TYR A 130 6.53 -31.63 -29.17
CA TYR A 130 5.38 -31.58 -30.06
C TYR A 130 5.53 -32.73 -31.07
N PRO A 131 4.56 -33.66 -31.18
CA PRO A 131 4.55 -34.59 -32.30
C PRO A 131 4.45 -33.77 -33.58
N VAL A 132 5.55 -33.73 -34.35
CA VAL A 132 5.55 -33.17 -35.70
C VAL A 132 4.59 -34.02 -36.52
N GLY A 133 3.37 -33.51 -36.72
CA GLY A 133 2.48 -34.03 -37.74
C GLY A 133 1.02 -34.12 -37.38
N THR A 134 0.34 -32.98 -37.24
CA THR A 134 -0.93 -32.79 -37.96
C THR A 134 -1.16 -31.31 -38.21
N LYS A 135 -1.10 -30.90 -39.48
CA LYS A 135 -1.49 -29.54 -39.90
C LYS A 135 -3.00 -29.41 -39.72
N SER A 136 -3.44 -28.99 -38.54
CA SER A 136 -4.80 -28.50 -38.35
C SER A 136 -4.74 -26.98 -38.27
N LYS A 137 -5.40 -26.30 -39.21
CA LYS A 137 -5.61 -24.86 -39.20
C LYS A 137 -6.59 -24.51 -38.09
N PHE A 138 -6.12 -24.43 -36.86
CA PHE A 138 -6.81 -23.71 -35.81
C PHE A 138 -5.80 -22.74 -35.22
N THR A 139 -6.10 -21.46 -35.39
CA THR A 139 -5.44 -20.39 -34.64
C THR A 139 -5.78 -20.65 -33.18
N GLU A 140 -4.82 -21.12 -32.39
CA GLU A 140 -4.92 -21.08 -30.94
C GLU A 140 -5.25 -19.63 -30.54
N PRO A 141 -6.39 -19.36 -29.88
CA PRO A 141 -6.71 -18.00 -29.43
C PRO A 141 -5.62 -17.53 -28.47
N GLN A 142 -5.09 -16.32 -28.69
CA GLN A 142 -4.04 -15.70 -27.87
C GLN A 142 -4.34 -15.75 -26.35
N VAL A 143 -5.63 -15.70 -25.99
CA VAL A 143 -6.11 -15.82 -24.61
C VAL A 143 -5.75 -17.17 -23.96
N LEU A 144 -5.83 -18.29 -24.68
CA LEU A 144 -5.47 -19.61 -24.13
C LEU A 144 -3.96 -19.72 -23.84
N LEU A 145 -3.13 -19.05 -24.66
CA LEU A 145 -1.69 -19.02 -24.45
C LEU A 145 -1.32 -18.15 -23.23
N GLU A 146 -2.04 -17.05 -23.01
CA GLU A 146 -1.84 -16.19 -21.83
C GLU A 146 -2.24 -16.91 -20.54
N GLU A 147 -3.41 -17.57 -20.49
CA GLU A 147 -3.85 -18.36 -19.34
C GLU A 147 -2.87 -19.50 -19.00
N GLU A 148 -2.35 -20.20 -20.03
CA GLU A 148 -1.36 -21.27 -19.83
C GLU A 148 -0.02 -20.74 -19.28
N GLU A 149 0.41 -19.56 -19.71
CA GLU A 149 1.60 -18.91 -19.15
C GLU A 149 1.38 -18.44 -17.70
N GLU A 150 0.21 -17.91 -17.37
CA GLU A 150 -0.16 -17.51 -16.01
C GLU A 150 -0.20 -18.71 -15.06
N GLU A 151 -0.80 -19.81 -15.49
CA GLU A 151 -0.84 -21.07 -14.73
C GLU A 151 0.59 -21.58 -14.45
N LYS A 152 1.46 -21.60 -15.45
CA LYS A 152 2.87 -22.02 -15.30
C LYS A 152 3.65 -21.11 -14.33
N LEU A 153 3.46 -19.80 -14.43
CA LEU A 153 4.06 -18.84 -13.50
C LEU A 153 3.55 -19.06 -12.07
N GLY A 154 2.25 -19.31 -11.91
CA GLY A 154 1.62 -19.62 -10.64
C GLY A 154 2.15 -20.91 -10.01
N GLU A 155 2.24 -22.00 -10.77
CA GLU A 155 2.81 -23.27 -10.30
C GLU A 155 4.28 -23.12 -9.88
N TYR A 156 5.03 -22.34 -10.66
CA TYR A 156 6.41 -22.04 -10.36
C TYR A 156 6.56 -21.24 -9.06
N LEU A 157 5.72 -20.20 -8.87
CA LEU A 157 5.66 -19.43 -7.63
C LEU A 157 5.31 -20.33 -6.44
N TYR A 158 4.24 -21.11 -6.54
CA TYR A 158 3.80 -22.04 -5.50
C TYR A 158 4.91 -23.01 -5.09
N THR A 159 5.55 -23.65 -6.07
CA THR A 159 6.64 -24.61 -5.84
C THR A 159 7.84 -23.94 -5.18
N SER A 160 8.15 -22.71 -5.59
CA SER A 160 9.27 -21.93 -5.05
C SER A 160 9.03 -21.43 -3.62
N LEU A 161 7.77 -21.24 -3.22
CA LEU A 161 7.37 -20.84 -1.87
C LEU A 161 7.21 -22.04 -0.93
N LYS A 162 6.97 -23.24 -1.48
CA LYS A 162 6.72 -24.43 -0.68
C LYS A 162 7.89 -24.75 0.26
N GLY A 163 7.61 -24.84 1.55
CA GLY A 163 8.56 -25.11 2.62
C GLY A 163 9.33 -23.89 3.10
N ARG A 164 9.12 -22.71 2.49
CA ARG A 164 9.75 -21.45 2.89
C ARG A 164 8.79 -20.59 3.68
N ARG A 165 9.31 -19.87 4.66
CA ARG A 165 8.56 -18.86 5.40
C ARG A 165 8.58 -17.55 4.61
N TYR A 166 7.46 -17.19 3.98
CA TYR A 166 7.35 -16.00 3.13
C TYR A 166 6.43 -14.92 3.72
N ILE A 167 6.60 -13.68 3.26
CA ILE A 167 5.64 -12.59 3.51
C ILE A 167 5.27 -11.89 2.20
N VAL A 168 3.99 -11.85 1.85
CA VAL A 168 3.49 -11.21 0.62
C VAL A 168 2.48 -10.13 0.97
N ALA A 169 2.68 -8.92 0.49
CA ALA A 169 1.67 -7.87 0.56
C ALA A 169 1.04 -7.64 -0.83
N LEU A 170 -0.27 -7.81 -0.89
CA LEU A 170 -1.14 -7.55 -2.03
C LEU A 170 -1.85 -6.21 -1.77
N ASP A 171 -1.26 -5.15 -2.30
CA ASP A 171 -1.70 -3.78 -2.06
C ASP A 171 -2.76 -3.34 -3.09
N ASP A 172 -3.84 -2.75 -2.58
CA ASP A 172 -4.93 -2.15 -3.35
C ASP A 172 -5.71 -3.15 -4.21
N ILE A 173 -6.18 -4.24 -3.58
CA ILE A 173 -7.08 -5.21 -4.24
C ILE A 173 -8.45 -4.57 -4.44
N ARG A 174 -8.90 -4.57 -5.70
CA ARG A 174 -10.17 -3.95 -6.15
C ARG A 174 -11.19 -4.96 -6.68
N ASP A 175 -10.91 -6.25 -6.59
CA ASP A 175 -11.78 -7.34 -7.05
C ASP A 175 -11.52 -8.59 -6.20
N THR A 176 -12.56 -9.34 -5.87
CA THR A 176 -12.42 -10.64 -5.19
C THR A 176 -11.81 -11.70 -6.10
N GLU A 177 -12.02 -11.63 -7.41
CA GLU A 177 -11.54 -12.65 -8.36
C GLU A 177 -10.00 -12.65 -8.42
N ILE A 178 -9.37 -11.48 -8.48
CA ILE A 178 -7.90 -11.40 -8.47
C ILE A 178 -7.30 -11.89 -7.14
N LEU A 179 -8.00 -11.70 -6.00
CA LEU A 179 -7.58 -12.25 -4.71
C LEU A 179 -7.62 -13.78 -4.74
N ILE A 180 -8.69 -14.38 -5.27
CA ILE A 180 -8.81 -15.84 -5.43
C ILE A 180 -7.66 -16.40 -6.27
N GLN A 181 -7.41 -15.77 -7.42
CA GLN A 181 -6.36 -16.19 -8.36
C GLN A 181 -4.98 -16.12 -7.73
N LEU A 182 -4.65 -15.03 -7.03
CA LEU A 182 -3.34 -14.86 -6.38
C LEU A 182 -3.17 -15.81 -5.20
N ARG A 183 -4.20 -15.97 -4.35
CA ARG A 183 -4.15 -16.83 -3.17
C ARG A 183 -3.91 -18.29 -3.52
N ARG A 184 -4.42 -18.77 -4.66
CA ARG A 184 -4.17 -20.13 -5.18
C ARG A 184 -2.68 -20.48 -5.25
N TRP A 185 -1.82 -19.48 -5.48
CA TRP A 185 -0.38 -19.66 -5.67
C TRP A 185 0.46 -19.40 -4.41
N LEU A 186 -0.19 -19.15 -3.27
CA LEU A 186 0.45 -18.90 -1.98
C LEU A 186 0.24 -20.12 -1.06
N PRO A 187 1.26 -20.96 -0.82
CA PRO A 187 1.11 -22.16 -0.01
C PRO A 187 0.80 -21.84 1.47
N GLU A 188 -0.33 -22.35 1.98
CA GLU A 188 -0.74 -22.18 3.38
C GLU A 188 -0.18 -23.32 4.26
N GLN A 189 1.10 -23.24 4.65
CA GLN A 189 1.81 -24.39 5.24
C GLN A 189 2.03 -24.36 6.75
N ASN A 190 1.38 -23.46 7.51
CA ASN A 190 1.63 -23.26 8.94
C ASN A 190 3.13 -23.35 9.26
N ASN A 191 3.89 -22.50 8.58
CA ASN A 191 5.32 -22.28 8.77
C ASN A 191 5.63 -20.80 9.08
N GLY A 192 4.64 -20.06 9.57
CA GLY A 192 4.78 -18.64 9.91
C GLY A 192 4.72 -17.68 8.72
N SER A 193 4.25 -18.14 7.55
CA SER A 193 4.10 -17.30 6.36
C SER A 193 2.92 -16.35 6.49
N LEU A 194 3.06 -15.13 5.98
CA LEU A 194 2.08 -14.07 6.14
C LEU A 194 1.64 -13.49 4.79
N VAL A 195 0.35 -13.19 4.67
CA VAL A 195 -0.21 -12.45 3.53
C VAL A 195 -0.88 -11.19 4.05
N PHE A 196 -0.48 -10.03 3.54
CA PHE A 196 -1.12 -8.75 3.83
C PHE A 196 -1.98 -8.37 2.64
N VAL A 197 -3.21 -7.96 2.87
CA VAL A 197 -4.15 -7.48 1.87
C VAL A 197 -4.55 -6.05 2.25
N THR A 198 -4.52 -5.11 1.30
CA THR A 198 -5.12 -3.79 1.51
C THR A 198 -6.23 -3.57 0.48
N THR A 199 -7.36 -3.02 0.91
CA THR A 199 -8.53 -2.85 0.03
C THR A 199 -9.52 -1.78 0.53
N SER A 200 -10.29 -1.19 -0.38
CA SER A 200 -11.49 -0.38 -0.04
C SER A 200 -12.75 -1.21 0.02
N LEU A 201 -12.69 -2.47 -0.38
CA LEU A 201 -13.86 -3.30 -0.56
C LEU A 201 -14.03 -4.19 0.65
N LYS A 202 -15.13 -3.99 1.38
CA LYS A 202 -15.44 -4.80 2.56
C LYS A 202 -15.53 -6.30 2.21
N GLU A 203 -16.06 -6.63 1.04
CA GLU A 203 -16.13 -8.00 0.51
C GLU A 203 -14.77 -8.65 0.26
N VAL A 204 -13.74 -7.87 -0.12
CA VAL A 204 -12.36 -8.37 -0.21
C VAL A 204 -11.75 -8.48 1.19
N ALA A 205 -12.11 -7.56 2.09
CA ALA A 205 -11.58 -7.53 3.43
C ALA A 205 -12.01 -8.72 4.28
N GLU A 206 -13.30 -9.04 4.21
CA GLU A 206 -13.99 -10.12 4.92
C GLU A 206 -14.18 -11.35 4.02
N PHE A 207 -13.32 -11.52 3.01
CA PHE A 207 -13.44 -12.58 2.01
C PHE A 207 -13.44 -14.00 2.61
N ASP A 208 -12.71 -14.21 3.70
CA ASP A 208 -12.59 -15.50 4.39
C ASP A 208 -12.59 -15.27 5.91
N GLU A 209 -13.30 -16.11 6.66
CA GLU A 209 -13.40 -16.03 8.13
C GLU A 209 -12.06 -16.18 8.86
N SER A 210 -11.04 -16.74 8.19
CA SER A 210 -9.67 -16.85 8.71
C SER A 210 -8.87 -15.55 8.64
N PHE A 211 -9.38 -14.51 7.96
CA PHE A 211 -8.67 -13.24 7.83
C PHE A 211 -8.72 -12.44 9.13
N PHE A 212 -7.58 -11.88 9.51
CA PHE A 212 -7.48 -10.86 10.55
C PHE A 212 -7.81 -9.50 9.95
N VAL A 213 -9.06 -9.08 10.10
CA VAL A 213 -9.57 -7.84 9.49
C VAL A 213 -9.32 -6.65 10.40
N SER A 214 -8.71 -5.60 9.86
CA SER A 214 -8.41 -4.34 10.52
C SER A 214 -8.96 -3.19 9.71
N GLU A 215 -10.02 -2.56 10.21
CA GLU A 215 -10.56 -1.34 9.63
C GLU A 215 -9.70 -0.15 10.05
N ILE A 216 -9.20 0.60 9.06
CA ILE A 216 -8.37 1.77 9.24
C ILE A 216 -9.29 3.01 9.23
N PRO A 217 -9.50 3.64 10.40
CA PRO A 217 -10.37 4.80 10.47
C PRO A 217 -9.71 6.03 9.84
N VAL A 218 -10.54 7.01 9.47
CA VAL A 218 -10.06 8.36 9.20
C VAL A 218 -9.69 9.01 10.53
N VAL A 219 -8.38 9.16 10.80
CA VAL A 219 -7.89 9.63 12.11
C VAL A 219 -7.67 11.15 12.16
N TRP A 220 -7.60 11.82 11.01
CA TRP A 220 -7.30 13.24 10.97
C TRP A 220 -8.58 14.07 11.01
N ASP A 221 -8.95 14.57 12.17
CA ASP A 221 -9.97 15.62 12.22
C ASP A 221 -9.43 16.96 11.66
N GLU A 222 -10.31 17.96 11.56
CA GLU A 222 -9.99 19.30 11.08
C GLU A 222 -8.82 19.93 11.86
N LEU A 223 -8.77 19.71 13.18
CA LEU A 223 -7.79 20.33 14.07
C LEU A 223 -6.41 19.69 13.93
N LEU A 224 -6.35 18.35 13.86
CA LEU A 224 -5.12 17.62 13.60
C LEU A 224 -4.58 17.89 12.20
N SER A 225 -5.47 17.91 11.21
CA SER A 225 -5.14 18.24 9.82
C SER A 225 -4.52 19.63 9.73
N TRP A 226 -5.14 20.62 10.37
CA TRP A 226 -4.61 21.98 10.44
C TRP A 226 -3.27 22.03 11.18
N SER A 227 -3.18 21.40 12.35
CA SER A 227 -1.94 21.38 13.15
C SER A 227 -0.75 20.87 12.35
N TYR A 228 -0.95 19.83 11.53
CA TYR A 228 0.09 19.30 10.67
C TYR A 228 0.44 20.23 9.51
N ILE A 229 -0.56 20.73 8.76
CA ILE A 229 -0.35 21.70 7.67
C ILE A 229 0.40 22.93 8.21
N GLY A 230 -0.10 23.52 9.29
CA GLY A 230 0.47 24.70 9.93
C GLY A 230 1.91 24.49 10.38
N LEU A 231 2.21 23.36 11.05
CA LEU A 231 3.58 23.03 11.43
C LEU A 231 4.50 22.91 10.22
N MET A 232 4.07 22.24 9.16
CA MET A 232 4.86 22.09 7.94
C MET A 232 5.13 23.44 7.26
N MET A 233 4.17 24.35 7.24
CA MET A 233 4.39 25.71 6.73
C MET A 233 5.41 26.47 7.57
N MET A 234 5.28 26.42 8.90
CA MET A 234 6.21 27.10 9.82
C MET A 234 7.63 26.56 9.73
N SER A 235 7.80 25.24 9.64
CA SER A 235 9.10 24.59 9.39
C SER A 235 9.72 25.02 8.05
N GLY A 236 8.87 25.30 7.04
CA GLY A 236 9.27 25.90 5.76
C GLY A 236 9.53 27.42 5.81
N GLY A 237 9.64 28.01 7.01
CA GLY A 237 9.93 29.43 7.24
C GLY A 237 8.75 30.37 6.99
N TRP A 238 7.51 29.88 6.98
CA TRP A 238 6.33 30.74 6.88
C TRP A 238 5.97 31.35 8.23
N LEU A 239 5.52 32.60 8.19
CA LEU A 239 4.84 33.24 9.31
C LEU A 239 3.34 33.04 9.14
N VAL A 240 2.73 32.25 10.03
CA VAL A 240 1.28 32.01 10.04
C VAL A 240 0.64 33.03 10.98
N SER A 241 -0.04 34.03 10.41
CA SER A 241 -0.86 34.98 11.18
C SER A 241 -2.23 34.37 11.50
N ALA A 242 -3.00 35.01 12.39
CA ALA A 242 -4.37 34.58 12.71
C ALA A 242 -5.28 34.48 11.46
N GLU A 243 -5.05 35.31 10.43
CA GLU A 243 -5.82 35.25 9.19
C GLU A 243 -5.45 34.04 8.33
N PHE A 244 -4.17 33.64 8.34
CA PHE A 244 -3.73 32.39 7.72
C PHE A 244 -4.28 31.18 8.46
N GLU A 245 -4.35 31.24 9.79
CA GLU A 245 -4.95 30.18 10.60
C GLU A 245 -6.43 29.97 10.28
N GLU A 246 -7.22 31.04 10.16
CA GLU A 246 -8.64 30.91 9.80
C GLU A 246 -8.84 30.27 8.42
N ALA A 247 -8.03 30.65 7.42
CA ALA A 247 -8.07 30.04 6.10
C ALA A 247 -7.56 28.59 6.13
N GLY A 248 -6.50 28.33 6.89
CA GLY A 248 -5.88 27.03 7.03
C GLY A 248 -6.75 25.98 7.69
N VAL A 249 -7.52 26.36 8.71
CA VAL A 249 -8.54 25.50 9.34
C VAL A 249 -9.63 25.10 8.33
N LYS A 250 -10.11 26.04 7.51
CA LYS A 250 -11.08 25.74 6.44
C LYS A 250 -10.50 24.80 5.38
N ILE A 251 -9.26 25.04 4.94
CA ILE A 251 -8.54 24.13 4.03
C ILE A 251 -8.44 22.73 4.65
N ALA A 252 -8.05 22.63 5.92
CA ALA A 252 -7.93 21.37 6.64
C ALA A 252 -9.27 20.62 6.74
N LYS A 253 -10.37 21.35 6.93
CA LYS A 253 -11.72 20.79 6.87
C LYS A 253 -12.05 20.23 5.49
N ASN A 254 -11.72 20.96 4.43
CA ASN A 254 -11.95 20.53 3.04
C ASN A 254 -11.14 19.29 2.68
N CYS A 255 -10.04 19.00 3.38
CA CYS A 255 -9.30 17.74 3.24
C CYS A 255 -10.04 16.51 3.78
N ARG A 256 -11.12 16.67 4.55
CA ARG A 256 -11.96 15.58 5.12
C ARG A 256 -11.18 14.51 5.90
N GLY A 257 -10.03 14.88 6.44
CA GLY A 257 -9.15 13.96 7.15
C GLY A 257 -8.41 12.93 6.29
N LEU A 258 -8.53 13.03 4.96
CA LEU A 258 -7.86 12.11 4.05
C LEU A 258 -6.38 12.47 3.97
N ARG A 259 -5.52 11.54 4.40
CA ARG A 259 -4.06 11.75 4.44
C ARG A 259 -3.49 12.16 3.08
N LEU A 260 -3.96 11.50 2.02
CA LEU A 260 -3.50 11.80 0.66
C LEU A 260 -3.86 13.23 0.26
N VAL A 261 -5.07 13.67 0.59
CA VAL A 261 -5.54 15.03 0.30
C VAL A 261 -4.77 16.06 1.13
N ILE A 262 -4.58 15.82 2.42
CA ILE A 262 -3.74 16.67 3.29
C ILE A 262 -2.33 16.81 2.70
N ALA A 263 -1.73 15.71 2.23
CA ALA A 263 -0.42 15.74 1.59
C ALA A 263 -0.41 16.55 0.28
N LYS A 264 -1.41 16.36 -0.61
CA LYS A 264 -1.58 17.14 -1.85
C LYS A 264 -1.66 18.64 -1.53
N VAL A 265 -2.50 19.01 -0.57
CA VAL A 265 -2.69 20.39 -0.11
C VAL A 265 -1.38 20.97 0.45
N MET A 266 -0.68 20.26 1.33
CA MET A 266 0.61 20.73 1.87
C MET A 266 1.62 20.99 0.76
N ILE A 267 1.75 20.06 -0.20
CA ILE A 267 2.68 20.20 -1.33
C ILE A 267 2.31 21.42 -2.18
N ALA A 268 1.02 21.62 -2.47
CA ALA A 268 0.55 22.77 -3.22
C ALA A 268 0.82 24.08 -2.48
N LEU A 269 0.52 24.15 -1.17
CA LEU A 269 0.79 25.33 -0.35
C LEU A 269 2.29 25.66 -0.31
N LEU A 270 3.16 24.67 -0.14
CA LEU A 270 4.62 24.85 -0.16
C LEU A 270 5.14 25.37 -1.51
N ARG A 271 4.47 25.03 -2.61
CA ARG A 271 4.83 25.44 -3.99
C ARG A 271 4.14 26.73 -4.44
N SER A 272 3.10 27.17 -3.72
CA SER A 272 2.31 28.35 -4.04
C SER A 272 2.98 29.65 -3.61
N GLU A 273 2.42 30.77 -4.07
CA GLU A 273 2.76 32.08 -3.53
C GLU A 273 2.37 32.18 -2.05
N LYS A 274 3.24 32.80 -1.25
CA LYS A 274 3.03 32.92 0.20
C LYS A 274 2.05 34.03 0.57
N THR A 275 0.86 34.00 -0.02
CA THR A 275 -0.14 35.07 0.09
C THR A 275 -1.42 34.55 0.75
N LEU A 276 -2.01 35.41 1.59
CA LEU A 276 -3.28 35.13 2.25
C LEU A 276 -4.43 34.99 1.24
N GLU A 277 -4.36 35.71 0.12
CA GLU A 277 -5.36 35.66 -0.95
C GLU A 277 -5.46 34.26 -1.57
N PHE A 278 -4.32 33.61 -1.84
CA PHE A 278 -4.31 32.23 -2.34
C PHE A 278 -4.99 31.28 -1.37
N TRP A 279 -4.66 31.37 -0.07
CA TRP A 279 -5.24 30.53 0.97
C TRP A 279 -6.75 30.75 1.09
N LYS A 280 -7.21 32.00 1.09
CA LYS A 280 -8.64 32.32 1.14
C LYS A 280 -9.40 31.81 -0.08
N LYS A 281 -8.80 31.90 -1.26
CA LYS A 281 -9.38 31.37 -2.50
C LYS A 281 -9.52 29.85 -2.42
N LEU A 282 -8.46 29.15 -2.07
CA LEU A 282 -8.48 27.69 -1.93
C LEU A 282 -9.43 27.22 -0.82
N ALA A 283 -9.46 27.92 0.32
CA ALA A 283 -10.38 27.62 1.41
C ALA A 283 -11.87 27.75 1.02
N ALA A 284 -12.19 28.62 0.05
CA ALA A 284 -13.56 28.88 -0.38
C ALA A 284 -14.05 27.92 -1.49
N ASP A 285 -13.14 27.19 -2.12
CA ASP A 285 -13.43 26.28 -3.24
C ASP A 285 -13.42 24.82 -2.75
N GLU A 286 -14.52 24.39 -2.11
CA GLU A 286 -14.65 23.04 -1.55
C GLU A 286 -14.59 21.93 -2.62
N ASP A 287 -14.85 22.30 -3.88
CA ASP A 287 -14.88 21.40 -5.05
C ASP A 287 -13.55 21.42 -5.82
N ASP A 288 -12.51 22.12 -5.32
CA ASP A 288 -11.21 22.15 -5.99
C ASP A 288 -10.66 20.71 -6.13
N PRO A 289 -10.19 20.30 -7.34
CA PRO A 289 -9.65 18.96 -7.59
C PRO A 289 -8.52 18.53 -6.64
N ILE A 290 -7.86 19.48 -5.97
CA ILE A 290 -6.86 19.17 -4.96
C ILE A 290 -7.45 18.42 -3.75
N PHE A 291 -8.74 18.63 -3.45
CA PHE A 291 -9.46 18.00 -2.35
C PHE A 291 -10.01 16.60 -2.67
N MET A 292 -9.93 16.18 -3.93
CA MET A 292 -10.44 14.88 -4.40
C MET A 292 -9.33 13.82 -4.43
N VAL A 293 -9.70 12.55 -4.25
CA VAL A 293 -8.80 11.41 -4.50
C VAL A 293 -8.87 11.05 -5.98
N ASP A 294 -7.74 10.68 -6.61
CA ASP A 294 -7.68 10.47 -8.07
C ASP A 294 -8.68 9.43 -8.59
N ASP A 295 -9.08 8.45 -7.76
CA ASP A 295 -10.14 7.48 -8.09
C ASP A 295 -11.55 8.12 -8.19
N GLU A 296 -11.82 9.22 -7.47
CA GLU A 296 -13.11 9.97 -7.50
C GLU A 296 -13.24 10.88 -8.74
N ILE A 297 -12.10 11.25 -9.37
CA ILE A 297 -12.09 12.08 -10.57
C ILE A 297 -12.61 11.28 -11.78
N LEU A 298 -12.35 9.96 -11.79
CA LEU A 298 -12.76 9.07 -12.89
C LEU A 298 -14.24 8.72 -12.87
N GLU A 299 -14.91 8.77 -11.71
CA GLU A 299 -16.36 8.51 -11.61
C GLU A 299 -17.23 9.72 -12.01
N ASN A 300 -16.66 10.93 -11.97
CA ASN A 300 -17.38 12.17 -12.24
C ASN A 300 -17.24 12.70 -13.68
N ASP A 301 -16.57 11.97 -14.57
CA ASP A 301 -16.51 12.30 -15.99
C ASP A 301 -17.78 11.74 -16.69
N PRO A 302 -18.74 12.59 -17.11
CA PRO A 302 -19.88 12.11 -17.86
C PRO A 302 -19.40 11.67 -19.25
N LYS A 303 -19.52 10.36 -19.52
CA LYS A 303 -19.34 9.78 -20.86
C LYS A 303 -20.17 10.47 -21.94
#